data_AF-A0A3D4S743-F1
#
_entry.id   AF-A0A3D4S743-F1
#
_cell.length_a   1.000
_cell.length_b   1.000
_cell.length_c   1.000
_cell.angle_alpha   90.00
_cell.angle_beta   90.00
_cell.angle_gamma   90.00
#
_symmetry.space_group_name_H-M   'P 1'
#
loop_
_entity.id
_entity.type
_entity.pdbx_description
1 polymer ?
#
loop_
_entity_poly.entity_id
_entity_poly.type
_entity_poly.pdbx_seq_one_letter_code
_entity_poly.pdbx_strand_id
1 'polypeptide(L)'
;MVKKKIDKATTFYVVLIALFSALVCVLTIFVRIPWGKGYINFGDTLIFLAASLLGPVGGMIAGAIGSSLADLFSGFATYAPFTFVVKGGEGFLCGILYTYVFRKQRPMLRRLFSMLIAGAWMIIGYFLTDLMLYGWEASLFNFVSGPIQAGASLVVALIVMPRVPVLFESVKHHTDNDEEELYAEIEEKKAAQAGSSADTRSDEENTDTENNNKSDTDKE
;
A
#
# COMPACT_ATOMS: atom_id res chain seq x y z
N MET A 1 -10.75 31.35 -1.28
CA MET A 1 -10.77 29.87 -1.11
C MET A 1 -9.35 29.37 -1.01
N VAL A 2 -8.94 28.86 0.16
CA VAL A 2 -7.62 28.24 0.35
C VAL A 2 -7.66 26.86 -0.31
N LYS A 3 -6.93 26.67 -1.43
CA LYS A 3 -6.73 25.34 -2.02
C LYS A 3 -5.91 24.52 -1.02
N LYS A 4 -6.57 23.62 -0.28
CA LYS A 4 -5.87 22.62 0.55
C LYS A 4 -5.10 21.72 -0.40
N LYS A 5 -3.77 21.87 -0.45
CA LYS A 5 -2.88 20.96 -1.20
C LYS A 5 -3.08 19.57 -0.60
N ILE A 6 -3.80 18.69 -1.30
CA ILE A 6 -3.83 17.27 -0.95
C ILE A 6 -2.41 16.76 -1.20
N ASP A 7 -1.73 16.33 -0.15
CA ASP A 7 -0.43 15.71 -0.29
C ASP A 7 -0.61 14.29 -0.87
N LYS A 8 -0.50 14.20 -2.20
CA LYS A 8 -0.68 12.96 -2.97
C LYS A 8 0.23 11.85 -2.46
N ALA A 9 1.43 12.18 -1.98
CA ALA A 9 2.39 11.21 -1.45
C ALA A 9 1.84 10.49 -0.20
N THR A 10 1.21 11.24 0.70
CA THR A 10 0.56 10.68 1.90
C THR A 10 -0.64 9.81 1.52
N THR A 11 -1.46 10.23 0.55
CA THR A 11 -2.62 9.44 0.09
C THR A 11 -2.18 8.11 -0.52
N PHE A 12 -1.20 8.15 -1.43
CA PHE A 12 -0.63 6.95 -2.06
C PHE A 12 -0.03 5.99 -1.03
N TYR A 13 0.67 6.50 -0.02
CA TYR A 13 1.23 5.70 1.06
C TYR A 13 0.15 4.92 1.82
N VAL A 14 -0.96 5.59 2.19
CA VAL A 14 -2.09 4.94 2.87
C VAL A 14 -2.74 3.88 1.99
N VAL A 15 -2.90 4.14 0.69
CA VAL A 15 -3.43 3.17 -0.28
C VAL A 15 -2.55 1.93 -0.35
N LEU A 16 -1.22 2.11 -0.40
CA LEU A 16 -0.29 0.97 -0.41
C LEU A 16 -0.38 0.15 0.88
N ILE A 17 -0.47 0.79 2.05
CA ILE A 17 -0.67 0.05 3.31
C ILE A 17 -1.97 -0.77 3.25
N ALA A 18 -3.08 -0.17 2.79
CA ALA A 18 -4.35 -0.88 2.67
C ALA A 18 -4.27 -2.07 1.68
N LEU A 19 -3.62 -1.87 0.54
CA LEU A 19 -3.38 -2.92 -0.45
C LEU A 19 -2.54 -4.07 0.11
N PHE A 20 -1.42 -3.76 0.79
CA PHE A 20 -0.59 -4.79 1.43
C PHE A 20 -1.33 -5.52 2.53
N SER A 21 -2.11 -4.83 3.38
CA SER A 21 -2.99 -5.48 4.36
C SER A 21 -3.97 -6.46 3.71
N ALA A 22 -4.63 -6.04 2.63
CA ALA A 22 -5.59 -6.88 1.91
C ALA A 22 -4.90 -8.10 1.30
N LEU A 23 -3.74 -7.92 0.67
CA LEU A 23 -2.97 -9.04 0.09
C LEU A 23 -2.45 -10.00 1.16
N VAL A 24 -1.96 -9.50 2.30
CA VAL A 24 -1.57 -10.34 3.46
C VAL A 24 -2.76 -11.18 3.91
N CYS A 25 -3.94 -10.59 4.06
CA CYS A 25 -5.16 -11.30 4.43
C CYS A 25 -5.50 -12.41 3.42
N VAL A 26 -5.60 -12.07 2.13
CA VAL A 26 -5.94 -13.00 1.05
C VAL A 26 -4.95 -14.17 0.97
N LEU A 27 -3.65 -13.90 0.98
CA LEU A 27 -2.64 -14.97 0.91
C LEU A 27 -2.67 -15.86 2.16
N THR A 28 -2.96 -15.30 3.34
CA THR A 28 -3.07 -16.06 4.58
C THR A 28 -4.28 -16.99 4.60
N ILE A 29 -5.38 -16.58 3.96
CA ILE A 29 -6.60 -17.39 3.84
C ILE A 29 -6.44 -18.47 2.76
N PHE A 30 -6.05 -18.08 1.55
CA PHE A 30 -6.21 -18.94 0.37
C PHE A 30 -4.95 -19.70 -0.02
N VAL A 31 -3.75 -19.21 0.30
CA VAL A 31 -2.50 -19.85 -0.12
C VAL A 31 -1.88 -20.59 1.05
N ARG A 32 -2.48 -21.75 1.34
CA ARG A 32 -2.06 -22.67 2.40
C ARG A 32 -1.55 -23.97 1.78
N ILE A 33 -0.25 -24.20 1.86
CA ILE A 33 0.34 -25.46 1.40
C ILE A 33 0.40 -26.41 2.60
N PRO A 34 -0.28 -27.57 2.58
CA PRO A 34 -0.26 -28.51 3.69
C PRO A 34 1.16 -29.00 3.99
N TRP A 35 1.56 -28.99 5.25
CA TRP A 35 2.86 -29.50 5.70
C TRP A 35 2.76 -30.13 7.10
N GLY A 36 2.92 -31.45 7.16
CA GLY A 36 2.78 -32.21 8.40
C GLY A 36 1.38 -32.05 9.01
N LYS A 37 1.30 -31.60 10.27
CA LYS A 37 0.03 -31.29 10.96
C LYS A 37 -0.44 -29.84 10.78
N GLY A 38 0.29 -29.03 10.00
CA GLY A 38 -0.01 -27.61 9.78
C GLY A 38 -0.03 -27.25 8.30
N TYR A 39 0.09 -25.95 8.02
CA TYR A 39 0.19 -25.39 6.68
C TYR A 39 1.24 -24.30 6.64
N ILE A 40 1.88 -24.14 5.47
CA ILE A 40 2.72 -23.00 5.18
C ILE A 40 1.85 -21.90 4.58
N ASN A 41 1.89 -20.69 5.16
CA ASN A 41 1.24 -19.50 4.61
C ASN A 41 2.27 -18.60 3.92
N PHE A 42 1.84 -17.81 2.94
CA PHE A 42 2.71 -16.80 2.29
C PHE A 42 2.37 -15.35 2.70
N GLY A 43 1.57 -15.18 3.75
CA GLY A 43 1.25 -13.86 4.29
C GLY A 43 2.51 -13.14 4.76
N ASP A 44 3.41 -13.86 5.43
CA ASP A 44 4.64 -13.32 6.03
C ASP A 44 5.60 -12.74 4.98
N THR A 45 5.64 -13.34 3.78
CA THR A 45 6.36 -12.79 2.65
C THR A 45 5.91 -11.36 2.35
N LEU A 46 4.60 -11.11 2.34
CA LEU A 46 4.08 -9.77 2.08
C LEU A 46 4.28 -8.81 3.25
N ILE A 47 4.31 -9.31 4.49
CA ILE A 47 4.69 -8.50 5.66
C ILE A 47 6.14 -8.02 5.51
N PHE A 48 7.07 -8.91 5.16
CA PHE A 48 8.47 -8.56 4.93
C PHE A 48 8.65 -7.58 3.77
N LEU A 49 7.86 -7.74 2.69
CA LEU A 49 7.84 -6.80 1.58
C LEU A 49 7.32 -5.43 2.00
N ALA A 50 6.15 -5.37 2.65
CA ALA A 50 5.56 -4.14 3.15
C ALA A 50 6.52 -3.41 4.09
N ALA A 51 7.12 -4.12 5.04
CA ALA A 51 8.08 -3.56 5.98
C ALA A 51 9.33 -2.97 5.30
N SER A 52 9.84 -3.64 4.27
CA SER A 52 11.04 -3.19 3.55
C SER A 52 10.76 -2.06 2.55
N LEU A 53 9.53 -1.92 2.05
CA LEU A 53 9.13 -0.93 1.05
C LEU A 53 8.49 0.32 1.69
N LEU A 54 7.59 0.10 2.65
CA LEU A 54 6.79 1.14 3.31
C LEU A 54 7.37 1.53 4.68
N GLY A 55 8.43 0.86 5.12
CA GLY A 55 9.07 1.10 6.41
C GLY A 55 8.32 0.47 7.60
N PRO A 56 8.74 0.80 8.84
CA PRO A 56 8.22 0.15 10.05
C PRO A 56 6.72 0.28 10.22
N VAL A 57 6.16 1.48 10.02
CA VAL A 57 4.74 1.75 10.23
C VAL A 57 3.89 1.00 9.19
N GLY A 58 4.28 1.06 7.92
CA GLY A 58 3.57 0.34 6.86
C GLY A 58 3.63 -1.17 7.04
N GLY A 59 4.79 -1.73 7.40
CA GLY A 59 4.95 -3.15 7.73
C GLY A 59 4.10 -3.58 8.93
N MET A 60 4.11 -2.78 10.00
CA MET A 60 3.32 -3.02 11.21
C MET A 60 1.83 -3.10 10.89
N ILE A 61 1.29 -2.10 10.19
CA ILE A 61 -0.13 -2.03 9.88
C ILE A 61 -0.53 -3.17 8.93
N ALA A 62 0.28 -3.42 7.88
CA ALA A 62 0.03 -4.51 6.94
C ALA A 62 -0.01 -5.88 7.63
N GLY A 63 0.96 -6.17 8.49
CA GLY A 63 1.02 -7.42 9.24
C GLY A 63 -0.11 -7.55 10.26
N ALA A 64 -0.32 -6.52 11.08
CA ALA A 64 -1.33 -6.53 12.13
C ALA A 64 -2.74 -6.68 11.58
N ILE A 65 -3.14 -5.79 10.66
CA ILE A 65 -4.51 -5.77 10.12
C ILE A 65 -4.74 -6.96 9.18
N GLY A 66 -3.83 -7.18 8.23
CA GLY A 66 -4.00 -8.24 7.24
C GLY A 66 -4.14 -9.61 7.86
N SER A 67 -3.26 -9.95 8.80
CA SER A 67 -3.23 -11.29 9.40
C SER A 67 -4.35 -11.49 10.42
N SER A 68 -4.67 -10.49 11.24
CA SER A 68 -5.76 -10.63 12.22
C SER A 68 -7.14 -10.71 11.54
N LEU A 69 -7.33 -10.01 10.41
CA LEU A 69 -8.53 -10.19 9.58
C LEU A 69 -8.60 -11.61 8.99
N ALA A 70 -7.46 -12.18 8.58
CA ALA A 70 -7.43 -13.55 8.10
C ALA A 70 -7.89 -14.56 9.17
N ASP A 71 -7.50 -14.35 10.44
CA ASP A 71 -7.96 -15.17 11.56
C ASP A 71 -9.47 -15.03 11.78
N LEU A 72 -9.98 -13.80 11.75
CA LEU A 72 -11.42 -13.53 11.89
C LEU A 72 -12.24 -14.21 10.78
N PHE A 73 -11.81 -14.07 9.52
CA PHE A 73 -12.53 -14.66 8.38
C PHE A 73 -12.34 -16.18 8.27
N SER A 74 -11.28 -16.74 8.84
CA SER A 74 -11.02 -18.19 8.84
C SER A 74 -11.63 -18.93 10.03
N GLY A 75 -12.34 -18.24 10.94
CA GLY A 75 -12.94 -18.84 12.13
C GLY A 75 -12.00 -19.01 13.32
N PHE A 76 -10.79 -18.45 13.27
CA PHE A 76 -9.81 -18.47 14.36
C PHE A 76 -9.84 -17.16 15.17
N ALA A 77 -11.02 -16.62 15.46
CA ALA A 77 -11.19 -15.30 16.06
C ALA A 77 -10.44 -15.12 17.40
N THR A 78 -10.27 -16.19 18.19
CA THR A 78 -9.48 -16.18 19.44
C THR A 78 -8.01 -15.81 19.20
N TYR A 79 -7.44 -16.17 18.05
CA TYR A 79 -6.08 -15.83 17.67
C TYR A 79 -5.93 -14.38 17.20
N ALA A 80 -6.99 -13.76 16.67
CA ALA A 80 -6.93 -12.43 16.07
C ALA A 80 -6.22 -11.34 16.92
N PRO A 81 -6.50 -11.17 18.24
CA PRO A 81 -5.78 -10.18 19.04
C PRO A 81 -4.30 -10.51 19.22
N PHE A 82 -3.93 -11.79 19.35
CA PHE A 82 -2.55 -12.22 19.46
C PHE A 82 -1.81 -12.02 18.12
N THR A 83 -2.41 -12.46 17.02
CA THR A 83 -1.89 -12.26 15.67
C THR A 83 -1.71 -10.79 15.34
N PHE A 84 -2.64 -9.90 15.74
CA PHE A 84 -2.48 -8.46 15.56
C PHE A 84 -1.16 -7.95 16.17
N VAL A 85 -0.84 -8.38 17.39
CA VAL A 85 0.40 -7.99 18.09
C VAL A 85 1.62 -8.68 17.51
N VAL A 86 1.56 -9.99 17.29
CA VAL A 86 2.71 -10.78 16.80
C VAL A 86 3.09 -10.35 15.39
N LYS A 87 2.13 -10.29 14.46
CA LYS A 87 2.35 -9.91 13.07
C LYS A 87 2.59 -8.41 12.90
N GLY A 88 1.95 -7.58 13.72
CA GLY A 88 2.29 -6.16 13.79
C GLY A 88 3.73 -5.94 14.23
N GLY A 89 4.16 -6.63 15.28
CA GLY A 89 5.54 -6.61 15.77
C GLY A 89 6.54 -7.14 14.75
N GLU A 90 6.21 -8.23 14.04
CA GLU A 90 7.03 -8.79 12.97
C GLU A 90 7.30 -7.76 11.87
N GLY A 91 6.23 -7.12 11.35
CA GLY A 91 6.35 -6.09 10.32
C GLY A 91 7.09 -4.85 10.80
N PHE A 92 6.79 -4.39 12.02
CA PHE A 92 7.47 -3.23 12.62
C PHE A 92 8.97 -3.48 12.79
N LEU A 93 9.33 -4.62 13.39
CA LEU A 93 10.70 -4.99 13.67
C LEU A 93 11.50 -5.19 12.38
N CYS A 94 10.92 -5.90 11.39
CA CYS A 94 11.53 -6.04 10.07
C CYS A 94 11.83 -4.67 9.44
N GLY A 95 10.86 -3.75 9.52
CA GLY A 95 11.00 -2.41 8.94
C GLY A 95 12.04 -1.56 9.65
N ILE A 96 12.11 -1.59 10.98
CA ILE A 96 13.16 -0.90 11.74
C ILE A 96 14.55 -1.44 11.38
N LEU A 97 14.68 -2.76 11.37
CA LEU A 97 15.96 -3.41 11.09
C LEU A 97 16.43 -3.10 9.68
N TYR A 98 15.52 -3.16 8.71
CA TYR A 98 15.82 -2.89 7.32
C TYR A 98 16.16 -1.41 7.06
N THR A 99 15.32 -0.50 7.56
CA THR A 99 15.44 0.93 7.23
C THR A 99 16.53 1.63 8.03
N TYR A 100 16.71 1.28 9.31
CA TYR A 100 17.58 2.04 10.20
C TYR A 100 18.83 1.26 10.65
N VAL A 101 18.68 0.02 11.11
CA VAL A 101 19.78 -0.73 11.76
C VAL A 101 20.78 -1.25 10.74
N PHE A 102 20.31 -2.00 9.74
CA PHE A 102 21.16 -2.61 8.71
C PHE A 102 21.32 -1.75 7.46
N ARG A 103 21.02 -0.45 7.54
CA ARG A 103 21.03 0.47 6.38
C ARG A 103 22.37 0.53 5.64
N LYS A 104 23.48 0.32 6.35
CA LYS A 104 24.85 0.35 5.80
C LYS A 104 25.31 -0.99 5.21
N GLN A 105 24.54 -2.06 5.39
CA GLN A 105 24.88 -3.39 4.91
C GLN A 105 24.55 -3.54 3.42
N ARG A 106 25.17 -4.54 2.77
CA ARG A 106 24.82 -4.94 1.39
C ARG A 106 23.31 -5.25 1.32
N PRO A 107 22.62 -4.93 0.22
CA PRO A 107 21.16 -5.03 0.13
C PRO A 107 20.65 -6.45 0.42
N MET A 108 21.36 -7.49 -0.04
CA MET A 108 21.01 -8.89 0.24
C MET A 108 21.10 -9.22 1.74
N LEU A 109 22.22 -8.86 2.39
CA LEU A 109 22.45 -9.11 3.81
C LEU A 109 21.48 -8.31 4.69
N ARG A 110 21.21 -7.05 4.31
CA ARG A 110 20.23 -6.20 4.97
C ARG A 110 18.86 -6.86 5.00
N ARG A 111 18.40 -7.40 3.88
CA ARG A 111 17.13 -8.14 3.78
C ARG A 111 17.16 -9.39 4.65
N LEU A 112 18.18 -10.22 4.46
CA LEU A 112 18.33 -11.49 5.16
C LEU A 112 18.28 -11.32 6.69
N PHE A 113 19.11 -10.44 7.26
CA PHE A 113 19.16 -10.26 8.71
C PHE A 113 17.89 -9.62 9.28
N SER A 114 17.28 -8.69 8.56
CA SER A 114 16.02 -8.07 9.01
C SER A 114 14.89 -9.09 9.08
N MET A 115 14.75 -9.94 8.05
CA MET A 115 13.71 -10.97 7.97
C MET A 115 13.98 -12.11 8.96
N LEU A 116 15.23 -12.52 9.18
CA LEU A 116 15.56 -13.57 10.17
C LEU A 116 15.19 -13.16 11.59
N ILE A 117 15.53 -11.93 11.99
CA ILE A 117 15.24 -11.45 13.35
C ILE A 117 13.73 -11.22 13.52
N ALA A 118 13.04 -10.69 12.51
CA ALA A 118 11.58 -10.56 12.52
C ALA A 118 10.86 -11.91 12.55
N GLY A 119 11.35 -12.90 11.79
CA GLY A 119 10.85 -14.27 11.84
C GLY A 119 11.06 -14.93 13.20
N ALA A 120 12.20 -14.67 13.86
CA ALA A 120 12.43 -15.13 15.23
C ALA A 120 11.42 -14.52 16.22
N TRP A 121 11.10 -13.23 16.09
CA TRP A 121 10.04 -12.59 16.86
C TRP A 121 8.68 -13.29 16.66
N MET A 122 8.33 -13.59 15.41
CA MET A 122 7.10 -14.29 15.07
C MET A 122 7.02 -15.67 15.75
N ILE A 123 8.11 -16.46 15.68
CA ILE A 123 8.18 -17.79 16.31
C ILE A 123 7.97 -17.69 17.82
N ILE A 124 8.66 -16.75 18.49
CA ILE A 124 8.51 -16.54 19.93
C ILE A 124 7.09 -16.09 20.28
N GLY A 125 6.51 -15.19 19.49
CA GLY A 125 5.17 -14.67 19.70
C GLY A 125 4.09 -15.76 19.62
N TYR A 126 4.14 -16.62 18.60
CA TYR A 126 3.18 -17.72 18.47
C TYR A 126 3.44 -18.85 19.47
N PHE A 127 4.70 -19.12 19.83
CA PHE A 127 5.02 -20.03 20.93
C PHE A 127 4.34 -19.59 22.23
N LEU A 128 4.44 -18.30 22.60
CA LEU A 128 3.82 -17.77 23.81
C LEU A 128 2.28 -17.77 23.72
N THR A 129 1.74 -17.43 22.55
CA THR A 129 0.29 -17.46 22.29
C THR A 129 -0.28 -18.86 22.52
N ASP A 130 0.34 -19.88 21.93
CA ASP A 130 -0.10 -21.26 22.09
C ASP A 130 0.09 -21.78 23.51
N LEU A 131 1.18 -21.37 24.19
CA LEU A 131 1.40 -21.73 25.58
C LEU A 131 0.26 -21.24 26.46
N MET A 132 -0.25 -20.02 26.20
CA MET A 132 -1.37 -19.43 26.94
C MET A 132 -2.72 -20.07 26.59
N LEU A 133 -2.96 -20.42 25.33
CA LEU A 133 -4.27 -20.90 24.85
C LEU A 133 -4.44 -22.42 24.98
N TYR A 134 -3.40 -23.19 24.70
CA TYR A 134 -3.46 -24.65 24.51
C TYR A 134 -2.39 -25.43 25.30
N GLY A 135 -1.41 -24.74 25.90
CA GLY A 135 -0.39 -25.33 26.76
C GLY A 135 0.85 -25.82 26.01
N TRP A 136 1.69 -26.59 26.72
CA TRP A 136 3.05 -26.93 26.30
C TRP A 136 3.12 -27.77 25.01
N GLU A 137 2.21 -28.72 24.81
CA GLU A 137 2.25 -29.62 23.66
C GLU A 137 2.06 -28.87 22.33
N ALA A 138 1.06 -27.97 22.27
CA ALA A 138 0.81 -27.14 21.11
C ALA A 138 1.96 -26.15 20.85
N SER A 139 2.44 -25.52 21.92
CA SER A 139 3.52 -24.53 21.88
C SER A 139 4.82 -25.12 21.31
N LEU A 140 5.19 -26.35 21.72
CA LEU A 140 6.37 -27.05 21.18
C LEU A 140 6.22 -27.39 19.69
N PHE A 141 5.02 -27.79 19.26
CA PHE A 141 4.78 -28.05 17.85
C PHE A 141 5.02 -26.79 16.99
N ASN A 142 4.49 -25.65 17.42
CA ASN A 142 4.68 -24.38 16.72
C ASN A 142 6.11 -23.85 16.78
N PHE A 143 6.85 -24.12 17.87
CA PHE A 143 8.27 -23.80 17.95
C PHE A 143 9.11 -24.54 16.90
N VAL A 144 8.76 -25.80 16.62
CA VAL A 144 9.49 -26.64 15.65
C VAL A 144 9.08 -26.30 14.21
N SER A 145 7.80 -26.02 13.96
CA SER A 145 7.30 -25.69 12.62
C SER A 145 7.60 -24.24 12.21
N GLY A 146 7.69 -23.33 13.18
CA GLY A 146 7.91 -21.90 12.97
C GLY A 146 9.14 -21.54 12.10
N PRO A 147 10.32 -22.14 12.32
CA PRO A 147 11.49 -21.92 11.47
C PRO A 147 11.28 -22.31 10.00
N ILE A 148 10.49 -23.36 9.73
CA ILE A 148 10.17 -23.79 8.36
C ILE A 148 9.28 -22.74 7.69
N GLN A 149 8.24 -22.28 8.39
CA GLN A 149 7.33 -21.22 7.95
C GLN A 149 8.08 -19.90 7.66
N ALA A 150 8.90 -19.45 8.61
CA ALA A 150 9.70 -18.24 8.46
C ALA A 150 10.71 -18.36 7.32
N GLY A 151 11.38 -19.52 7.22
CA GLY A 151 12.36 -19.81 6.17
C GLY A 151 11.74 -19.81 4.77
N ALA A 152 10.60 -20.48 4.59
CA ALA A 152 9.88 -20.50 3.31
C ALA A 152 9.49 -19.08 2.88
N SER A 153 8.89 -18.32 3.79
CA SER A 153 8.45 -16.95 3.52
C SER A 153 9.61 -16.00 3.21
N LEU A 154 10.75 -16.17 3.89
CA LEU A 154 11.99 -15.44 3.65
C LEU A 154 12.57 -15.73 2.27
N VAL A 155 12.62 -17.01 1.86
CA VAL A 155 13.14 -17.39 0.53
C VAL A 155 12.30 -16.73 -0.57
N VAL A 156 10.97 -16.80 -0.47
CA VAL A 156 10.10 -16.12 -1.44
C VAL A 156 10.31 -14.61 -1.42
N ALA A 157 10.40 -13.99 -0.24
CA ALA A 157 10.64 -12.56 -0.12
C ALA A 157 11.96 -12.13 -0.78
N LEU A 158 13.05 -12.90 -0.61
CA LEU A 158 14.34 -12.61 -1.24
C LEU A 158 14.30 -12.71 -2.77
N ILE A 159 13.47 -13.59 -3.33
CA ILE A 159 13.31 -13.74 -4.78
C ILE A 159 12.46 -12.60 -5.37
N VAL A 160 11.40 -12.19 -4.66
CA VAL A 160 10.47 -11.17 -5.15
C VAL A 160 11.03 -9.76 -4.98
N MET A 161 11.66 -9.45 -3.83
CA MET A 161 12.05 -8.09 -3.48
C MET A 161 12.97 -7.35 -4.48
N PRO A 162 13.93 -7.99 -5.18
CA PRO A 162 14.70 -7.33 -6.24
C PRO A 162 13.84 -6.84 -7.42
N ARG A 163 12.68 -7.46 -7.67
CA ARG A 163 11.81 -7.15 -8.82
C ARG A 163 10.78 -6.07 -8.53
N VAL A 164 10.51 -5.78 -7.26
CA VAL A 164 9.46 -4.84 -6.85
C VAL A 164 9.74 -3.38 -7.27
N PRO A 165 10.97 -2.83 -7.14
CA PRO A 165 11.24 -1.45 -7.57
C PRO A 165 10.93 -1.20 -9.05
N VAL A 166 11.17 -2.19 -9.90
CA VAL A 166 10.88 -2.14 -11.36
C VAL A 166 9.38 -1.97 -11.62
N LEU A 167 8.54 -2.60 -10.80
CA LEU A 167 7.08 -2.48 -10.90
C LEU A 167 6.58 -1.09 -10.50
N PHE A 168 7.17 -0.50 -9.45
CA PHE A 168 6.75 0.83 -8.98
C PHE A 168 7.19 1.96 -9.91
N GLU A 169 8.38 1.85 -10.52
CA GLU A 169 8.80 2.79 -11.56
C GLU A 169 7.87 2.75 -12.78
N SER A 170 7.42 1.55 -13.16
CA SER A 170 6.48 1.37 -14.28
C SER A 170 5.12 2.02 -14.00
N VAL A 171 4.59 1.91 -12.78
CA VAL A 171 3.31 2.52 -12.40
C VAL A 171 3.42 4.04 -12.31
N LYS A 172 4.50 4.56 -11.71
CA LYS A 172 4.69 6.00 -11.57
C LYS A 172 4.75 6.71 -12.92
N HIS A 173 5.39 6.09 -13.90
CA HIS A 173 5.50 6.64 -15.24
C HIS A 173 4.16 6.74 -15.99
N HIS A 174 3.21 5.83 -15.73
CA HIS A 174 1.86 5.90 -16.31
C HIS A 174 1.03 6.99 -15.64
N THR A 175 1.08 7.08 -14.31
CA THR A 175 0.32 8.09 -13.57
C THR A 175 0.76 9.52 -13.92
N ASP A 176 2.06 9.77 -14.11
CA ASP A 176 2.54 11.11 -14.50
C ASP A 176 2.10 11.46 -15.94
N ASN A 177 2.10 10.49 -16.87
CA ASN A 177 1.62 10.70 -18.25
C ASN A 177 0.11 10.99 -18.28
N ASP A 178 -0.71 10.23 -17.54
CA ASP A 178 -2.16 10.44 -17.47
C ASP A 178 -2.51 11.82 -16.86
N GLU A 179 -1.67 12.33 -15.94
CA GLU A 179 -1.82 13.67 -15.38
C GLU A 179 -1.49 14.76 -16.40
N GLU A 180 -0.38 14.65 -17.14
CA GLU A 180 -0.04 15.60 -18.21
C GLU A 180 -1.14 15.67 -19.28
N GLU A 181 -1.69 14.53 -19.68
CA GLU A 181 -2.82 14.47 -20.63
C GLU A 181 -4.08 15.15 -20.06
N LEU A 182 -4.43 14.89 -18.79
CA LEU A 182 -5.60 15.51 -18.15
C LEU A 182 -5.43 17.03 -18.00
N TYR A 183 -4.23 17.52 -17.65
CA TYR A 183 -3.98 18.96 -17.56
C TYR A 183 -4.03 19.63 -18.93
N ALA A 184 -3.49 18.99 -19.97
CA ALA A 184 -3.58 19.47 -21.34
C ALA A 184 -5.04 19.55 -21.82
N GLU A 185 -5.87 18.53 -21.53
CA GLU A 185 -7.29 18.53 -21.89
C GLU A 185 -8.08 19.61 -21.14
N ILE A 186 -7.75 19.88 -19.88
CA ILE A 186 -8.37 20.97 -19.09
C ILE A 186 -7.96 22.34 -19.64
N GLU A 187 -6.70 22.53 -20.04
CA GLU A 187 -6.23 23.79 -20.65
C GLU A 187 -6.90 24.02 -22.01
N GLU A 188 -7.01 22.98 -22.84
CA GLU A 188 -7.70 23.04 -24.14
C GLU A 188 -9.17 23.39 -23.97
N LYS A 189 -9.88 22.74 -23.04
CA LYS A 189 -11.29 23.05 -22.75
C LYS A 189 -11.48 24.48 -22.22
N LYS A 190 -10.54 24.99 -21.41
CA LYS A 190 -10.56 26.39 -20.96
C LYS A 190 -10.29 27.37 -22.10
N ALA A 191 -9.33 27.06 -22.97
CA ALA A 191 -9.02 27.89 -24.13
C ALA A 191 -10.22 27.95 -25.10
N ALA A 192 -10.88 26.83 -25.34
CA ALA A 192 -12.10 26.75 -26.16
C ALA A 192 -13.27 27.56 -25.54
N GLN A 193 -13.47 27.49 -24.23
CA GLN A 193 -14.50 28.28 -23.54
C GLN A 193 -14.17 29.79 -23.50
N ALA A 194 -12.89 30.16 -23.40
CA ALA A 194 -12.46 31.55 -23.46
C ALA A 194 -12.61 32.15 -24.86
N GLY A 195 -12.33 31.39 -25.92
CA GLY A 195 -12.56 31.79 -27.31
C GLY A 195 -14.04 31.95 -27.64
N SER A 196 -14.89 31.02 -27.18
CA SER A 196 -16.35 31.11 -27.37
C SER A 196 -16.98 32.29 -26.64
N SER A 197 -16.37 32.81 -25.57
CA SER A 197 -16.88 33.99 -24.83
C SER A 197 -16.41 35.32 -25.43
N ALA A 198 -15.36 35.29 -26.26
CA ALA A 198 -14.88 36.46 -26.99
C ALA A 198 -15.69 36.70 -28.28
N ASP A 199 -16.07 35.63 -28.97
CA ASP A 199 -16.88 35.68 -30.20
C ASP A 199 -18.30 36.24 -29.94
N THR A 200 -18.94 35.82 -28.84
CA THR A 200 -20.26 36.33 -28.45
C THR A 200 -20.23 37.81 -28.05
N ARG A 201 -19.08 38.30 -27.57
CA ARG A 201 -18.91 39.69 -27.14
C ARG A 201 -18.66 40.64 -28.32
N SER A 202 -18.03 40.16 -29.39
CA SER A 202 -17.92 40.90 -30.65
C SER A 202 -19.24 40.99 -31.42
N ASP A 203 -20.13 40.01 -31.27
CA ASP A 203 -21.45 40.04 -31.90
C ASP A 203 -22.41 41.03 -31.21
N GLU A 204 -22.37 41.14 -29.87
CA GLU A 204 -23.16 42.14 -29.12
C GLU A 204 -22.71 43.59 -29.41
N GLU A 205 -21.40 43.85 -29.52
CA GLU A 205 -20.86 45.19 -29.78
C GLU A 205 -21.17 45.69 -31.21
N ASN A 206 -21.34 44.79 -32.19
CA ASN A 206 -21.78 45.15 -33.53
C ASN A 206 -23.28 45.47 -33.62
N THR A 207 -24.13 44.82 -32.82
CA THR A 207 -25.58 45.12 -32.79
C THR A 207 -25.93 46.46 -32.13
N ASP A 208 -25.12 46.92 -31.17
CA ASP A 208 -25.34 48.22 -30.53
C ASP A 208 -24.93 49.41 -31.41
N THR A 209 -23.97 49.19 -32.32
CA THR A 209 -23.49 50.22 -33.25
C THR A 209 -24.46 50.44 -34.42
N GLU A 210 -25.17 49.39 -34.86
CA GLU A 210 -26.17 49.49 -35.95
C GLU A 210 -27.49 50.16 -35.53
N ASN A 211 -27.89 50.07 -34.26
CA ASN A 211 -29.14 50.67 -33.77
C ASN A 211 -29.02 52.18 -33.49
N ASN A 212 -27.84 52.71 -33.20
CA ASN A 212 -27.65 54.15 -32.96
C ASN A 212 -27.60 55.00 -34.23
N ASN A 213 -27.51 54.37 -35.43
CA ASN A 213 -27.47 55.09 -36.70
C ASN A 213 -28.84 55.20 -37.39
N LYS A 214 -29.90 54.63 -36.80
CA LYS A 214 -31.27 54.63 -37.35
C LYS A 214 -32.26 55.56 -36.64
N SER A 215 -31.87 56.24 -35.55
CA SER A 215 -32.79 57.12 -34.80
C SER A 215 -32.74 58.60 -35.17
N ASP A 216 -31.85 59.02 -36.08
CA ASP A 216 -31.65 60.45 -36.42
C ASP A 216 -32.12 60.87 -37.83
N THR A 217 -32.91 60.06 -38.53
CA THR A 217 -33.40 60.41 -39.89
C THR A 217 -34.88 60.75 -40.04
N ASP A 218 -35.70 60.67 -38.98
CA ASP A 218 -37.14 60.99 -39.08
C ASP A 218 -37.56 62.13 -38.13
N LYS A 219 -37.11 63.36 -38.42
CA LYS A 219 -37.74 64.61 -37.97
C LYS A 219 -37.60 65.70 -39.04
N GLU A 220 -38.44 65.62 -40.07
CA GLU A 220 -38.98 66.77 -40.81
C GLU A 220 -40.49 66.60 -40.98
#